data_AF-A0A081CBL6-F1
#
_entry.id   AF-A0A081CBL6-F1
#
_cell.length_a   1.000
_cell.length_b   1.000
_cell.length_c   1.000
_cell.angle_alpha   90.00
_cell.angle_beta   90.00
_cell.angle_gamma   90.00
#
_symmetry.space_group_name_H-M   'P 1'
#
loop_
_entity.id
_entity.type
_entity.pdbx_description
1 polymer ?
#
loop_
_entity_poly.entity_id
_entity_poly.type
_entity_poly.pdbx_seq_one_letter_code
_entity_poly.pdbx_strand_id
1 'polypeptide(L)'
;MPASQLELFLRLTGPWSSFDRSSATLHDHDRRREVAECRRPLHCGAGDAVQASYGGKETLGLIFANPHDHCLLSLRIQHTTFRSSVSIANALQANFSQTSVPDLALSEKRAAVVSYAGRRKPFSMALSKAAYDLARWAVPDFHDKTPYNSSNVWTMVAPILIIGIQIHLLLRYDPSTTLPLRASLVPIATLFALRSTYAHFYAVAGADQLNGRGQHINVTVGCAAMCLIIWTFHWGLVCRRPRLKVAQKPAEHNAKSAGMSGRKTSAVEDFPLYFPGTRWPLELDLLFGIRGIGWEHGIKDGVPAFPVPSSTLRQRWRWVLRTLAPVPLYYLVYDAIFTLIRDDRFNVHAGSATGGSIWDCRQGFFGAAGPYLICAAYGVTFTCSMYLQHAVVASIAVGLFGDLPLRWDPPAFRQPWLSTSVHQFWSKRWHQYLRFSFLAAGFWPVRPLVQGMLGRRAAYAVGTFGAFLASAAVHNFGSAAVTPGHNLKNLEVAMFFIIQPLAIFGEHLWQRCTGYRVRGFFGWLWTMTWMLATAPLLFDTLTRAGMLSAQSISFGLTQHYVPRPLDWWDDFNASK
;
A
#
# COMPACT_ATOMS: atom_id res chain seq x y z
N MET A 1 50.26 13.07 -3.03
CA MET A 1 50.38 11.80 -3.79
C MET A 1 50.71 12.14 -5.25
N PRO A 2 51.72 11.49 -5.87
CA PRO A 2 52.17 11.84 -7.21
C PRO A 2 51.27 11.26 -8.32
N ALA A 3 51.23 11.96 -9.46
CA ALA A 3 50.35 11.75 -10.60
C ALA A 3 50.41 10.37 -11.28
N SER A 4 51.34 9.49 -10.88
CA SER A 4 51.47 8.12 -11.38
C SER A 4 50.46 7.12 -10.76
N GLN A 5 49.73 7.51 -9.71
CA GLN A 5 48.65 6.69 -9.12
C GLN A 5 47.28 6.92 -9.78
N LEU A 6 47.11 8.03 -10.52
CA LEU A 6 45.85 8.39 -11.18
C LEU A 6 45.67 7.68 -12.54
N GLU A 7 46.77 7.38 -13.25
CA GLU A 7 46.72 6.61 -14.50
C GLU A 7 46.40 5.12 -14.29
N LEU A 8 46.76 4.53 -13.14
CA LEU A 8 46.43 3.14 -12.82
C LEU A 8 44.94 2.99 -12.46
N PHE A 9 44.35 4.01 -11.84
CA PHE A 9 42.92 4.05 -11.51
C PHE A 9 42.04 4.24 -12.76
N LEU A 10 42.49 5.06 -13.73
CA LEU A 10 41.78 5.28 -14.99
C LEU A 10 41.92 4.12 -15.99
N ARG A 11 42.95 3.27 -15.88
CA ARG A 11 43.05 2.01 -16.67
C ARG A 11 42.23 0.85 -16.11
N LEU A 12 41.83 0.89 -14.84
CA LEU A 12 40.97 -0.13 -14.21
C LEU A 12 39.47 0.19 -14.35
N THR A 13 39.11 1.40 -14.76
CA THR A 13 37.72 1.81 -15.04
C THR A 13 37.51 2.06 -16.54
N GLY A 14 37.53 0.99 -17.34
CA GLY A 14 37.03 1.01 -18.71
C GLY A 14 35.50 1.16 -18.78
N PRO A 15 34.94 1.63 -19.90
CA PRO A 15 33.53 1.99 -20.01
C PRO A 15 32.61 0.76 -19.85
N TRP A 16 31.68 0.86 -18.90
CA TRP A 16 30.57 -0.06 -18.72
C TRP A 16 29.60 0.05 -19.91
N SER A 17 29.91 -0.61 -21.03
CA SER A 17 29.03 -0.68 -22.20
C SER A 17 28.99 -2.06 -22.86
N SER A 18 29.22 -3.13 -22.09
CA SER A 18 29.17 -4.51 -22.62
C SER A 18 28.75 -5.56 -21.58
N PHE A 19 27.62 -5.37 -20.90
CA PHE A 19 26.99 -6.46 -20.13
C PHE A 19 25.46 -6.39 -20.19
N ASP A 20 24.90 -6.30 -21.40
CA ASP A 20 23.47 -6.60 -21.60
C ASP A 20 23.17 -7.01 -23.05
N ARG A 21 23.73 -8.14 -23.50
CA ARG A 21 23.47 -8.66 -24.85
C ARG A 21 22.96 -10.10 -24.92
N SER A 22 22.52 -10.67 -23.79
CA SER A 22 21.90 -12.00 -23.76
C SER A 22 20.47 -12.03 -23.17
N SER A 23 19.90 -10.87 -22.84
CA SER A 23 18.51 -10.72 -22.35
C SER A 23 17.53 -10.19 -23.42
N ALA A 24 18.06 -9.74 -24.57
CA ALA A 24 17.35 -8.90 -25.52
C ALA A 24 16.57 -9.66 -26.61
N THR A 25 16.61 -11.00 -26.65
CA THR A 25 16.00 -11.79 -27.75
C THR A 25 14.56 -12.26 -27.50
N LEU A 26 13.88 -11.81 -26.44
CA LEU A 26 12.46 -12.10 -26.22
C LEU A 26 11.56 -10.85 -26.04
N HIS A 27 12.13 -9.65 -26.16
CA HIS A 27 11.39 -8.38 -26.03
C HIS A 27 11.43 -7.48 -27.29
N ASP A 28 12.00 -7.93 -28.40
CA ASP A 28 12.17 -7.11 -29.63
C ASP A 28 10.98 -7.16 -30.62
N HIS A 29 9.90 -7.88 -30.30
CA HIS A 29 8.75 -7.98 -31.21
C HIS A 29 7.73 -6.83 -31.11
N ASP A 30 7.74 -6.07 -30.00
CA ASP A 30 6.83 -4.92 -29.79
C ASP A 30 7.45 -3.55 -30.16
N ARG A 31 8.78 -3.44 -30.29
CA ARG A 31 9.44 -2.17 -30.62
C ARG A 31 9.43 -1.81 -32.11
N ARG A 32 9.20 -2.77 -33.01
CA ARG A 32 9.23 -2.53 -34.47
C ARG A 32 7.87 -2.14 -35.07
N ARG A 33 6.77 -2.13 -34.30
CA ARG A 33 5.45 -1.73 -34.82
C ARG A 33 5.08 -0.26 -34.59
N GLU A 34 5.71 0.47 -33.67
CA GLU A 34 5.38 1.89 -33.39
C GLU A 34 6.21 2.92 -34.19
N VAL A 35 7.19 2.48 -35.00
CA VAL A 35 8.09 3.41 -35.74
C VAL A 35 7.77 3.49 -37.24
N ALA A 36 6.78 2.74 -37.76
CA ALA A 36 6.45 2.71 -39.19
C ALA A 36 5.29 3.63 -39.62
N GLU A 37 4.59 4.30 -38.71
CA GLU A 37 3.34 5.02 -39.04
C GLU A 37 3.41 6.57 -38.91
N CYS A 38 4.62 7.13 -38.95
CA CYS A 38 4.83 8.57 -39.02
C CYS A 38 5.73 8.93 -40.19
N ARG A 39 5.19 8.92 -41.42
CA ARG A 39 5.70 9.67 -42.57
C ARG A 39 4.70 9.56 -43.75
N ARG A 40 3.89 10.60 -43.98
CA ARG A 40 3.82 11.36 -45.25
C ARG A 40 2.65 12.37 -45.27
N PRO A 41 2.73 13.41 -46.14
CA PRO A 41 2.14 14.73 -45.91
C PRO A 41 0.82 14.99 -46.65
N LEU A 42 0.22 16.13 -46.31
CA LEU A 42 -0.91 16.82 -46.96
C LEU A 42 -0.73 16.98 -48.48
N HIS A 43 -1.79 16.72 -49.26
CA HIS A 43 -2.24 17.61 -50.35
C HIS A 43 -3.64 17.24 -50.89
N CYS A 44 -4.30 18.30 -51.39
CA CYS A 44 -5.68 18.45 -51.86
C CYS A 44 -6.05 17.71 -53.16
N GLY A 45 -7.36 17.61 -53.41
CA GLY A 45 -8.00 17.28 -54.70
C GLY A 45 -9.29 16.48 -54.45
N ALA A 46 -10.47 17.12 -54.38
CA ALA A 46 -11.35 17.49 -55.49
C ALA A 46 -12.13 16.29 -56.07
N GLY A 47 -13.46 16.45 -56.15
CA GLY A 47 -14.27 15.81 -57.19
C GLY A 47 -15.32 14.78 -56.74
N ASP A 48 -16.58 15.20 -56.87
CA ASP A 48 -17.74 14.44 -57.36
C ASP A 48 -18.43 13.44 -56.39
N ALA A 49 -19.59 13.73 -55.80
CA ALA A 49 -20.94 14.04 -56.33
C ALA A 49 -21.76 12.80 -56.77
N VAL A 50 -23.09 12.92 -56.58
CA VAL A 50 -24.22 12.01 -56.89
C VAL A 50 -24.59 11.05 -55.73
N GLN A 51 -25.62 11.22 -54.88
CA GLN A 51 -27.03 11.69 -54.96
C GLN A 51 -28.04 10.53 -55.01
N ALA A 52 -29.16 10.73 -54.28
CA ALA A 52 -30.43 9.97 -54.24
C ALA A 52 -30.49 8.72 -53.31
N SER A 53 -31.55 8.44 -52.52
CA SER A 53 -32.86 9.09 -52.32
C SER A 53 -33.68 8.32 -51.26
N TYR A 54 -34.33 9.07 -50.37
CA TYR A 54 -35.69 8.92 -49.78
C TYR A 54 -36.10 7.90 -48.69
N GLY A 55 -36.83 8.48 -47.72
CA GLY A 55 -37.85 7.90 -46.85
C GLY A 55 -37.53 8.04 -45.36
N GLY A 56 -38.03 8.98 -44.55
CA GLY A 56 -39.20 9.85 -44.64
C GLY A 56 -40.12 9.63 -43.42
N LYS A 57 -40.00 10.50 -42.41
CA LYS A 57 -41.05 11.08 -41.50
C LYS A 57 -40.39 11.54 -40.18
N GLU A 58 -40.19 12.85 -39.94
CA GLU A 58 -41.18 13.87 -39.47
C GLU A 58 -41.67 13.57 -38.03
N THR A 59 -41.73 14.48 -37.04
CA THR A 59 -41.49 15.94 -36.88
C THR A 59 -41.46 16.17 -35.35
N LEU A 60 -40.62 17.02 -34.76
CA LEU A 60 -40.90 18.39 -34.26
C LEU A 60 -39.78 18.65 -33.22
N GLY A 61 -39.11 19.79 -33.12
CA GLY A 61 -39.37 21.12 -33.64
C GLY A 61 -39.18 22.15 -32.51
N LEU A 62 -38.42 23.21 -32.82
CA LEU A 62 -38.25 24.52 -32.13
C LEU A 62 -37.10 24.61 -31.11
N ILE A 63 -35.93 25.22 -31.41
CA ILE A 63 -35.56 26.61 -31.86
C ILE A 63 -35.67 27.60 -30.67
N PHE A 64 -34.61 28.28 -30.18
CA PHE A 64 -33.84 29.48 -30.65
C PHE A 64 -32.53 29.54 -29.78
N ALA A 65 -31.42 30.24 -30.02
CA ALA A 65 -30.90 31.09 -31.09
C ALA A 65 -29.40 31.42 -30.86
N ASN A 66 -28.87 32.13 -31.84
CA ASN A 66 -27.50 32.42 -32.28
C ASN A 66 -26.75 33.53 -31.44
N PRO A 67 -25.64 34.18 -31.89
CA PRO A 67 -24.33 34.19 -31.20
C PRO A 67 -23.73 35.62 -31.03
N HIS A 68 -22.39 35.71 -30.89
CA HIS A 68 -21.50 36.90 -30.84
C HIS A 68 -21.30 37.58 -29.47
N ASP A 69 -20.06 37.58 -28.96
CA ASP A 69 -19.15 38.73 -29.16
C ASP A 69 -17.71 38.51 -28.64
N HIS A 70 -16.80 39.23 -29.30
CA HIS A 70 -15.35 39.28 -29.08
C HIS A 70 -14.95 40.02 -27.80
N CYS A 71 -13.87 39.59 -27.13
CA CYS A 71 -12.85 40.53 -26.62
C CYS A 71 -11.53 39.84 -26.25
N LEU A 72 -10.48 40.24 -26.96
CA LEU A 72 -9.08 40.13 -26.56
C LEU A 72 -8.86 40.91 -25.26
N LEU A 73 -8.30 40.27 -24.22
CA LEU A 73 -7.50 41.01 -23.24
C LEU A 73 -6.25 40.21 -22.87
N SER A 74 -5.13 40.74 -23.36
CA SER A 74 -3.78 40.49 -22.89
C SER A 74 -3.72 40.57 -21.36
N LEU A 75 -3.22 39.52 -20.71
CA LEU A 75 -2.86 39.58 -19.30
C LEU A 75 -1.51 38.92 -19.09
N ARG A 76 -0.54 39.80 -18.82
CA ARG A 76 0.82 39.58 -18.35
C ARG A 76 0.93 38.39 -17.41
N ILE A 77 1.86 37.51 -17.76
CA ILE A 77 2.51 36.59 -16.86
C ILE A 77 3.20 37.41 -15.75
N GLN A 78 2.69 37.34 -14.53
CA GLN A 78 3.44 37.67 -13.33
C GLN A 78 3.46 36.47 -12.38
N HIS A 79 4.69 36.10 -12.01
CA HIS A 79 5.09 35.11 -11.03
C HIS A 79 4.27 35.19 -9.73
N THR A 80 3.34 34.26 -9.48
CA THR A 80 2.83 33.97 -8.12
C THR A 80 2.09 32.64 -8.04
N THR A 81 2.76 31.52 -8.30
CA THR A 81 2.20 30.17 -8.03
C THR A 81 3.28 29.22 -7.53
N PHE A 82 3.89 29.56 -6.38
CA PHE A 82 4.68 28.58 -5.61
C PHE A 82 4.63 28.77 -4.08
N ARG A 83 3.82 29.73 -3.57
CA ARG A 83 3.66 29.99 -2.13
C ARG A 83 2.37 29.44 -1.51
N SER A 84 1.40 28.96 -2.29
CA SER A 84 0.07 28.58 -1.77
C SER A 84 -0.01 27.18 -1.13
N SER A 85 0.89 26.25 -1.49
CA SER A 85 0.84 24.88 -0.95
C SER A 85 1.39 24.77 0.48
N VAL A 86 2.31 25.67 0.87
CA VAL A 86 2.88 25.72 2.23
C VAL A 86 1.97 26.54 3.17
N SER A 87 1.25 27.52 2.65
CA SER A 87 0.35 28.38 3.45
C SER A 87 -0.91 27.66 3.91
N ILE A 88 -1.42 26.67 3.17
CA ILE A 88 -2.61 25.90 3.55
C ILE A 88 -2.28 24.89 4.67
N ALA A 89 -1.09 24.27 4.63
CA ALA A 89 -0.62 23.38 5.69
C ALA A 89 -0.39 24.14 7.01
N ASN A 90 0.20 25.35 6.94
CA ASN A 90 0.41 26.18 8.13
C ASN A 90 -0.90 26.82 8.65
N ALA A 91 -1.85 27.17 7.78
CA ALA A 91 -3.15 27.72 8.19
C ALA A 91 -4.07 26.68 8.87
N LEU A 92 -3.97 25.40 8.48
CA LEU A 92 -4.70 24.32 9.16
C LEU A 92 -4.10 23.98 10.53
N GLN A 93 -2.81 24.27 10.75
CA GLN A 93 -2.13 24.01 12.03
C GLN A 93 -2.32 25.16 13.05
N ALA A 94 -2.45 26.41 12.58
CA ALA A 94 -2.65 27.58 13.45
C ALA A 94 -4.10 27.75 13.98
N ASN A 95 -5.11 27.25 13.25
CA ASN A 95 -6.51 27.35 13.70
C ASN A 95 -6.91 26.34 14.78
N PHE A 96 -6.04 25.39 15.15
CA PHE A 96 -6.31 24.43 16.22
C PHE A 96 -5.73 24.82 17.59
N SER A 97 -5.01 25.95 17.70
CA SER A 97 -4.37 26.39 18.95
C SER A 97 -5.09 27.54 19.70
N GLN A 98 -6.26 27.99 19.25
CA GLN A 98 -7.01 29.03 19.97
C GLN A 98 -8.52 28.73 19.99
N THR A 99 -8.97 28.03 21.03
CA THR A 99 -10.32 28.20 21.60
C THR A 99 -10.29 27.69 23.04
N SER A 100 -9.89 28.59 23.95
CA SER A 100 -10.14 28.49 25.39
C SER A 100 -11.37 29.32 25.72
N VAL A 101 -12.45 28.71 26.21
CA VAL A 101 -13.62 29.39 26.80
C VAL A 101 -14.15 28.54 27.97
N PRO A 102 -14.62 29.14 29.09
CA PRO A 102 -14.37 28.64 30.44
C PRO A 102 -15.52 27.84 31.08
N ASP A 103 -15.19 27.17 32.18
CA ASP A 103 -16.12 26.62 33.17
C ASP A 103 -17.05 27.69 33.74
N LEU A 104 -18.37 27.47 33.64
CA LEU A 104 -19.35 27.83 34.68
C LEU A 104 -20.77 27.33 34.35
N ALA A 105 -21.35 26.65 35.35
CA ALA A 105 -22.77 26.56 35.70
C ALA A 105 -23.74 25.91 34.70
N LEU A 106 -24.06 24.63 34.95
CA LEU A 106 -25.39 24.04 34.70
C LEU A 106 -25.66 22.90 35.69
N SER A 107 -25.59 23.26 36.98
CA SER A 107 -26.43 22.66 38.01
C SER A 107 -27.87 23.15 37.78
N GLU A 108 -28.88 22.34 38.11
CA GLU A 108 -30.32 22.63 37.97
C GLU A 108 -30.92 22.53 36.56
N LYS A 109 -30.96 21.30 36.01
CA LYS A 109 -32.09 20.83 35.17
C LYS A 109 -32.17 19.30 35.06
N ARG A 110 -31.84 18.59 36.15
CA ARG A 110 -32.05 17.14 36.33
C ARG A 110 -33.12 16.87 37.39
N ALA A 111 -34.33 17.40 37.19
CA ALA A 111 -35.45 17.10 38.09
C ALA A 111 -36.82 17.34 37.45
N ALA A 112 -37.03 16.97 36.18
CA ALA A 112 -38.39 17.01 35.58
C ALA A 112 -38.54 16.22 34.27
N VAL A 113 -37.88 15.07 34.10
CA VAL A 113 -38.26 14.09 33.04
C VAL A 113 -38.04 12.67 33.59
N VAL A 114 -38.66 12.39 34.74
CA VAL A 114 -38.84 11.05 35.28
C VAL A 114 -40.33 10.86 35.50
N SER A 115 -41.06 10.59 34.42
CA SER A 115 -42.35 9.91 34.46
C SER A 115 -42.82 9.68 33.02
N TYR A 116 -42.21 8.71 32.34
CA TYR A 116 -42.78 7.90 31.25
C TYR A 116 -41.70 6.93 30.72
N ALA A 117 -41.12 6.13 31.62
CA ALA A 117 -40.23 5.02 31.27
C ALA A 117 -40.89 3.70 31.63
N GLY A 118 -42.00 3.40 30.97
CA GLY A 118 -42.62 2.08 31.03
C GLY A 118 -41.73 1.03 30.36
N ARG A 119 -41.22 0.09 31.16
CA ARG A 119 -40.75 -1.26 30.77
C ARG A 119 -39.80 -1.33 29.55
N ARG A 120 -38.55 -0.85 29.69
CA ARG A 120 -37.44 -1.47 28.93
C ARG A 120 -36.90 -2.66 29.71
N LYS A 121 -37.02 -3.85 29.11
CA LYS A 121 -36.81 -5.17 29.72
C LYS A 121 -35.37 -5.36 30.26
N PRO A 122 -35.17 -6.05 31.40
CA PRO A 122 -33.85 -6.37 31.97
C PRO A 122 -32.89 -7.08 31.01
N PHE A 123 -33.44 -7.80 30.02
CA PHE A 123 -32.69 -8.47 28.95
C PHE A 123 -31.87 -7.51 28.07
N SER A 124 -32.38 -6.30 27.80
CA SER A 124 -31.67 -5.29 26.99
C SER A 124 -30.42 -4.78 27.70
N MET A 125 -30.51 -4.62 29.03
CA MET A 125 -29.41 -4.15 29.88
C MET A 125 -28.33 -5.22 30.05
N ALA A 126 -28.74 -6.49 30.20
CA ALA A 126 -27.82 -7.63 30.24
C ALA A 126 -27.07 -7.83 28.92
N LEU A 127 -27.77 -7.70 27.78
CA LEU A 127 -27.15 -7.78 26.44
C LEU A 127 -26.16 -6.63 26.22
N SER A 128 -26.48 -5.41 26.67
CA SER A 128 -25.55 -4.28 26.60
C SER A 128 -24.31 -4.47 27.47
N LYS A 129 -24.46 -5.09 28.65
CA LYS A 129 -23.33 -5.40 29.53
C LYS A 129 -22.44 -6.49 28.92
N ALA A 130 -23.02 -7.57 28.40
CA ALA A 130 -22.25 -8.64 27.75
C ALA A 130 -21.50 -8.13 26.52
N ALA A 131 -22.13 -7.28 25.70
CA ALA A 131 -21.48 -6.64 24.55
C ALA A 131 -20.34 -5.70 24.99
N TYR A 132 -20.54 -4.93 26.06
CA TYR A 132 -19.50 -4.08 26.65
C TYR A 132 -18.32 -4.90 27.18
N ASP A 133 -18.59 -5.94 27.97
CA ASP A 133 -17.57 -6.82 28.54
C ASP A 133 -16.77 -7.53 27.42
N LEU A 134 -17.45 -7.96 26.36
CA LEU A 134 -16.80 -8.58 25.19
C LEU A 134 -15.94 -7.58 24.41
N ALA A 135 -16.42 -6.35 24.22
CA ALA A 135 -15.66 -5.30 23.57
C ALA A 135 -14.41 -4.95 24.38
N ARG A 136 -14.53 -4.86 25.71
CA ARG A 136 -13.40 -4.59 26.62
C ARG A 136 -12.43 -5.77 26.74
N TRP A 137 -12.92 -7.00 26.57
CA TRP A 137 -12.06 -8.16 26.45
C TRP A 137 -11.26 -8.16 25.13
N ALA A 138 -11.86 -7.74 24.01
CA ALA A 138 -11.18 -7.68 22.72
C ALA A 138 -10.25 -6.45 22.61
N VAL A 139 -10.64 -5.33 23.20
CA VAL A 139 -9.91 -4.07 23.16
C VAL A 139 -9.86 -3.51 24.58
N PRO A 140 -8.97 -4.04 25.44
CA PRO A 140 -8.74 -3.47 26.76
C PRO A 140 -8.05 -2.10 26.65
N ASP A 141 -7.91 -1.41 27.77
CA ASP A 141 -7.23 -0.11 27.77
C ASP A 141 -5.75 -0.29 27.41
N PHE A 142 -5.16 0.76 26.83
CA PHE A 142 -3.79 0.72 26.32
C PHE A 142 -2.77 0.25 27.38
N HIS A 143 -2.96 0.67 28.63
CA HIS A 143 -2.08 0.33 29.75
C HIS A 143 -2.33 -1.07 30.34
N ASP A 144 -3.46 -1.71 30.00
CA ASP A 144 -3.83 -3.05 30.47
C ASP A 144 -3.29 -4.18 29.57
N LYS A 145 -2.55 -3.82 28.51
CA LYS A 145 -1.96 -4.78 27.59
C LYS A 145 -0.91 -5.64 28.28
N THR A 146 -0.82 -6.89 27.83
CA THR A 146 0.13 -7.87 28.36
C THR A 146 1.11 -8.35 27.28
N PRO A 147 2.36 -8.70 27.62
CA PRO A 147 3.29 -9.21 26.63
C PRO A 147 2.82 -10.55 26.06
N TYR A 148 3.15 -10.82 24.79
CA TYR A 148 2.91 -12.14 24.19
C TYR A 148 3.71 -13.23 24.92
N ASN A 149 3.06 -14.36 25.16
CA ASN A 149 3.63 -15.55 25.78
C ASN A 149 2.93 -16.82 25.25
N SER A 150 3.32 -17.99 25.75
CA SER A 150 2.76 -19.27 25.33
C SER A 150 1.25 -19.41 25.61
N SER A 151 0.71 -18.71 26.61
CA SER A 151 -0.70 -18.81 27.00
C SER A 151 -1.63 -17.89 26.20
N ASN A 152 -1.11 -16.90 25.48
CA ASN A 152 -1.91 -15.94 24.71
C ASN A 152 -1.59 -15.89 23.21
N VAL A 153 -0.50 -16.49 22.74
CA VAL A 153 -0.10 -16.49 21.31
C VAL A 153 -1.16 -17.08 20.38
N TRP A 154 -2.01 -17.99 20.90
CA TRP A 154 -3.12 -18.56 20.16
C TRP A 154 -4.12 -17.50 19.66
N THR A 155 -4.21 -16.33 20.31
CA THR A 155 -5.06 -15.22 19.86
C THR A 155 -4.66 -14.70 18.47
N MET A 156 -3.39 -14.82 18.08
CA MET A 156 -2.91 -14.48 16.73
C MET A 156 -3.27 -15.56 15.71
N VAL A 157 -3.29 -16.82 16.12
CA VAL A 157 -3.49 -17.99 15.24
C VAL A 157 -4.97 -18.27 15.00
N ALA A 158 -5.82 -18.07 16.00
CA ALA A 158 -7.27 -18.30 15.92
C ALA A 158 -7.95 -17.64 14.69
N PRO A 159 -7.77 -16.34 14.38
CA PRO A 159 -8.40 -15.73 13.22
C PRO A 159 -7.91 -16.34 11.90
N ILE A 160 -6.63 -16.74 11.82
CA ILE A 160 -6.04 -17.37 10.63
C ILE A 160 -6.71 -18.73 10.36
N LEU A 161 -6.93 -19.54 11.41
CA LEU A 161 -7.62 -20.83 11.28
C LEU A 161 -9.08 -20.66 10.88
N ILE A 162 -9.79 -19.70 11.48
CA ILE A 162 -11.19 -19.42 11.13
C ILE A 162 -11.32 -18.97 9.67
N ILE A 163 -10.43 -18.09 9.21
CA ILE A 163 -10.41 -17.67 7.79
C ILE A 163 -10.07 -18.86 6.88
N GLY A 164 -9.16 -19.75 7.31
CA GLY A 164 -8.89 -21.01 6.60
C GLY A 164 -10.15 -21.87 6.42
N ILE A 165 -10.99 -21.99 7.46
CA ILE A 165 -12.28 -22.67 7.39
C ILE A 165 -13.22 -21.95 6.41
N GLN A 166 -13.32 -20.62 6.46
CA GLN A 166 -14.14 -19.84 5.52
C GLN A 166 -13.71 -20.07 4.06
N ILE A 167 -12.40 -20.07 3.80
CA ILE A 167 -11.84 -20.34 2.46
C ILE A 167 -12.14 -21.78 2.03
N HIS A 168 -11.94 -22.76 2.90
CA HIS A 168 -12.22 -24.16 2.59
C HIS A 168 -13.69 -24.38 2.23
N LEU A 169 -14.62 -23.84 3.05
CA LEU A 169 -16.05 -23.90 2.79
C LEU A 169 -16.41 -23.24 1.45
N LEU A 170 -15.81 -22.10 1.14
CA LEU A 170 -16.04 -21.38 -0.11
C LEU A 170 -15.55 -22.16 -1.35
N LEU A 171 -14.39 -22.81 -1.25
CA LEU A 171 -13.79 -23.53 -2.38
C LEU A 171 -14.44 -24.90 -2.63
N ARG A 172 -14.67 -25.68 -1.57
CA ARG A 172 -15.03 -27.11 -1.68
C ARG A 172 -16.53 -27.36 -1.68
N TYR A 173 -17.32 -26.44 -1.15
CA TYR A 173 -18.78 -26.58 -1.06
C TYR A 173 -19.47 -25.50 -1.88
N ASP A 174 -20.79 -25.62 -2.03
CA ASP A 174 -21.56 -24.59 -2.72
C ASP A 174 -21.55 -23.28 -1.90
N PRO A 175 -21.14 -22.13 -2.48
CA PRO A 175 -21.04 -20.87 -1.74
C PRO A 175 -22.35 -20.40 -1.14
N SER A 176 -23.50 -20.72 -1.75
CA SER A 176 -24.81 -20.26 -1.27
C SER A 176 -25.24 -21.02 -0.03
N THR A 177 -25.03 -22.35 0.00
CA THR A 177 -25.34 -23.19 1.16
C THR A 177 -24.46 -22.90 2.37
N THR A 178 -23.17 -22.61 2.15
CA THR A 178 -22.21 -22.34 3.24
C THR A 178 -22.20 -20.89 3.70
N LEU A 179 -22.86 -19.98 2.98
CA LEU A 179 -22.85 -18.54 3.30
C LEU A 179 -23.26 -18.24 4.76
N PRO A 180 -24.34 -18.80 5.33
CA PRO A 180 -24.73 -18.50 6.70
C PRO A 180 -23.65 -18.92 7.73
N LEU A 181 -23.03 -20.09 7.52
CA LEU A 181 -21.95 -20.60 8.37
C LEU A 181 -20.68 -19.74 8.22
N ARG A 182 -20.29 -19.41 6.99
CA ARG A 182 -19.13 -18.54 6.74
C ARG A 182 -19.34 -17.15 7.34
N ALA A 183 -20.55 -16.59 7.22
CA ALA A 183 -20.92 -15.30 7.78
C ALA A 183 -20.95 -15.29 9.31
N SER A 184 -21.40 -16.36 9.97
CA SER A 184 -21.43 -16.44 11.44
C SER A 184 -20.04 -16.50 12.07
N LEU A 185 -19.01 -16.92 11.32
CA LEU A 185 -17.62 -16.93 11.76
C LEU A 185 -16.95 -15.54 11.75
N VAL A 186 -17.49 -14.57 11.00
CA VAL A 186 -16.95 -13.20 10.87
C VAL A 186 -16.79 -12.48 12.22
N PRO A 187 -17.83 -12.38 13.08
CA PRO A 187 -17.68 -11.71 14.38
C PRO A 187 -16.65 -12.40 15.27
N ILE A 188 -16.55 -13.73 15.22
CA ILE A 188 -15.60 -14.51 16.04
C ILE A 188 -14.16 -14.22 15.61
N ALA A 189 -13.87 -14.31 14.31
CA ALA A 189 -12.54 -13.98 13.77
C ALA A 189 -12.18 -12.50 14.02
N THR A 190 -13.15 -11.59 13.91
CA THR A 190 -12.95 -10.16 14.19
C THR A 190 -12.55 -9.92 15.63
N LEU A 191 -13.24 -10.56 16.59
CA LEU A 191 -12.93 -10.43 18.02
C LEU A 191 -11.52 -10.92 18.35
N PHE A 192 -11.10 -12.07 17.82
CA PHE A 192 -9.74 -12.57 18.04
C PHE A 192 -8.68 -11.71 17.34
N ALA A 193 -8.95 -11.21 16.14
CA ALA A 193 -8.05 -10.29 15.45
C ALA A 193 -7.85 -9.00 16.28
N LEU A 194 -8.93 -8.39 16.79
CA LEU A 194 -8.85 -7.23 17.69
C LEU A 194 -8.08 -7.57 18.96
N ARG A 195 -8.41 -8.68 19.63
CA ARG A 195 -7.72 -9.10 20.85
C ARG A 195 -6.24 -9.31 20.62
N SER A 196 -5.87 -9.96 19.53
CA SER A 196 -4.47 -10.24 19.22
C SER A 196 -3.65 -8.95 19.27
N THR A 197 -4.13 -7.83 18.72
CA THR A 197 -3.35 -6.58 18.66
C THR A 197 -3.58 -5.59 19.80
N TYR A 198 -4.78 -5.58 20.41
CA TYR A 198 -5.13 -4.59 21.42
C TYR A 198 -5.05 -5.11 22.85
N ALA A 199 -5.01 -6.42 23.09
CA ALA A 199 -4.78 -6.97 24.42
C ALA A 199 -3.32 -7.36 24.67
N HIS A 200 -2.53 -7.47 23.60
CA HIS A 200 -1.17 -7.98 23.67
C HIS A 200 -0.16 -7.10 22.94
N PHE A 201 1.10 -7.17 23.38
CA PHE A 201 2.23 -6.51 22.71
C PHE A 201 3.46 -7.41 22.67
N TYR A 202 4.29 -7.18 21.68
CA TYR A 202 5.64 -7.72 21.56
C TYR A 202 6.63 -6.76 22.22
N ALA A 203 7.52 -7.30 23.04
CA ALA A 203 8.63 -6.58 23.66
C ALA A 203 9.93 -7.35 23.49
N VAL A 204 11.01 -6.62 23.25
CA VAL A 204 12.39 -7.13 23.20
C VAL A 204 13.07 -6.98 24.56
N ALA A 205 12.83 -5.85 25.22
CA ALA A 205 13.35 -5.51 26.54
C ALA A 205 12.37 -4.54 27.23
N GLY A 206 12.41 -4.43 28.55
CA GLY A 206 11.52 -3.54 29.31
C GLY A 206 10.25 -4.21 29.82
N ALA A 207 9.61 -3.58 30.83
CA ALA A 207 8.47 -4.15 31.55
C ALA A 207 7.10 -3.83 30.90
N ASP A 208 7.03 -2.78 30.09
CA ASP A 208 5.78 -2.29 29.49
C ASP A 208 5.91 -2.08 27.98
N GLN A 209 4.79 -1.79 27.31
CA GLN A 209 4.76 -1.62 25.86
C GLN A 209 5.63 -0.47 25.36
N LEU A 210 5.66 0.68 26.06
CA LEU A 210 6.36 1.87 25.59
C LEU A 210 7.87 1.67 25.67
N ASN A 211 8.32 1.10 26.78
CA ASN A 211 9.71 0.73 27.02
C ASN A 211 10.10 -0.60 26.37
N GLY A 212 9.11 -1.32 25.80
CA GLY A 212 9.21 -2.66 25.20
C GLY A 212 10.14 -2.75 23.99
N ARG A 213 10.48 -1.60 23.38
CA ARG A 213 11.33 -1.49 22.18
C ARG A 213 10.88 -2.34 20.98
N GLY A 214 9.63 -2.81 20.97
CA GLY A 214 9.06 -3.71 19.95
C GLY A 214 8.10 -3.04 18.95
N GLN A 215 8.08 -1.70 18.87
CA GLN A 215 6.99 -0.97 18.20
C GLN A 215 6.81 -1.30 16.71
N HIS A 216 7.89 -1.61 15.99
CA HIS A 216 7.80 -2.05 14.59
C HIS A 216 6.94 -3.30 14.42
N ILE A 217 7.12 -4.29 15.32
CA ILE A 217 6.37 -5.54 15.30
C ILE A 217 4.93 -5.27 15.73
N ASN A 218 4.73 -4.47 16.78
CA ASN A 218 3.39 -4.14 17.27
C ASN A 218 2.52 -3.42 16.22
N VAL A 219 3.07 -2.43 15.50
CA VAL A 219 2.37 -1.77 14.38
C VAL A 219 2.07 -2.77 13.26
N THR A 220 3.02 -3.65 12.95
CA THR A 220 2.84 -4.68 11.90
C THR A 220 1.72 -5.64 12.27
N VAL A 221 1.67 -6.10 13.53
CA VAL A 221 0.59 -6.95 14.06
C VAL A 221 -0.75 -6.23 14.03
N GLY A 222 -0.79 -4.93 14.37
CA GLY A 222 -2.00 -4.12 14.25
C GLY A 222 -2.52 -4.00 12.82
N CYS A 223 -1.64 -3.71 11.86
CA CYS A 223 -1.99 -3.71 10.44
C CYS A 223 -2.46 -5.10 9.96
N ALA A 224 -1.79 -6.17 10.41
CA ALA A 224 -2.15 -7.55 10.08
C ALA A 224 -3.54 -7.92 10.63
N ALA A 225 -3.84 -7.57 11.89
CA ALA A 225 -5.15 -7.77 12.49
C ALA A 225 -6.26 -7.09 11.69
N MET A 226 -6.06 -5.84 11.27
CA MET A 226 -7.02 -5.15 10.39
C MET A 226 -7.19 -5.84 9.03
N CYS A 227 -6.11 -6.37 8.45
CA CYS A 227 -6.20 -7.17 7.23
C CYS A 227 -6.97 -8.48 7.44
N LEU A 228 -6.77 -9.17 8.57
CA LEU A 228 -7.51 -10.37 8.91
C LEU A 228 -9.02 -10.08 9.07
N ILE A 229 -9.37 -8.93 9.65
CA ILE A 229 -10.76 -8.46 9.70
C ILE A 229 -11.30 -8.31 8.26
N ILE A 230 -10.60 -7.57 7.39
CA ILE A 230 -11.00 -7.41 5.99
C ILE A 230 -11.17 -8.76 5.30
N TRP A 231 -10.25 -9.70 5.52
CA TRP A 231 -10.28 -11.02 4.89
C TRP A 231 -11.43 -11.88 5.41
N THR A 232 -11.74 -11.87 6.71
CA THR A 232 -12.87 -12.64 7.22
C THR A 232 -14.19 -12.08 6.70
N PHE A 233 -14.33 -10.75 6.57
CA PHE A 233 -15.49 -10.16 5.90
C PHE A 233 -15.55 -10.56 4.42
N HIS A 234 -14.43 -10.51 3.71
CA HIS A 234 -14.39 -10.87 2.29
C HIS A 234 -14.74 -12.34 2.05
N TRP A 235 -13.99 -13.27 2.66
CA TRP A 235 -14.19 -14.71 2.47
C TRP A 235 -15.46 -15.23 3.17
N GLY A 236 -15.91 -14.54 4.22
CA GLY A 236 -17.14 -14.82 4.94
C GLY A 236 -18.40 -14.50 4.13
N LEU A 237 -18.36 -13.42 3.32
CA LEU A 237 -19.55 -12.87 2.66
C LEU A 237 -19.56 -13.01 1.14
N VAL A 238 -18.44 -13.40 0.50
CA VAL A 238 -18.42 -13.55 -0.95
C VAL A 238 -19.32 -14.72 -1.40
N CYS A 239 -20.18 -14.44 -2.39
CA CYS A 239 -21.14 -15.41 -2.94
C CYS A 239 -20.59 -16.19 -4.14
N ARG A 240 -19.37 -15.90 -4.59
CA ARG A 240 -18.75 -16.51 -5.77
C ARG A 240 -17.36 -17.01 -5.42
N ARG A 241 -17.02 -18.17 -5.99
CA ARG A 241 -15.69 -18.75 -5.83
C ARG A 241 -14.63 -17.88 -6.51
N PRO A 242 -13.44 -17.72 -5.92
CA PRO A 242 -12.33 -17.05 -6.58
C PRO A 242 -11.88 -17.86 -7.80
N ARG A 243 -11.35 -17.16 -8.80
CA ARG A 243 -10.93 -17.78 -10.06
C ARG A 243 -9.41 -17.69 -10.26
N LEU A 244 -8.85 -18.76 -10.80
CA LEU A 244 -7.47 -18.81 -11.23
C LEU A 244 -7.31 -18.00 -12.53
N LYS A 245 -6.25 -17.21 -12.60
CA LYS A 245 -5.91 -16.38 -13.76
C LYS A 245 -5.38 -17.28 -14.87
N VAL A 246 -6.01 -17.24 -16.04
CA VAL A 246 -5.58 -17.98 -17.24
C VAL A 246 -4.93 -17.01 -18.22
N ALA A 247 -3.81 -17.39 -18.83
CA ALA A 247 -3.19 -16.64 -19.91
C ALA A 247 -4.18 -16.49 -21.07
N GLN A 248 -4.49 -15.27 -21.47
CA GLN A 248 -5.25 -15.04 -22.68
C GLN A 248 -4.37 -15.42 -23.88
N LYS A 249 -4.86 -16.30 -24.75
CA LYS A 249 -4.22 -16.50 -26.06
C LYS A 249 -4.24 -15.15 -26.79
N PRO A 250 -3.18 -14.78 -27.53
CA PRO A 250 -3.23 -13.62 -28.40
C PRO A 250 -4.46 -13.77 -29.30
N ALA A 251 -5.31 -12.74 -29.36
CA ALA A 251 -6.46 -12.77 -30.24
C ALA A 251 -5.96 -12.86 -31.68
N GLU A 252 -6.12 -14.04 -32.29
CA GLU A 252 -6.11 -14.17 -33.75
C GLU A 252 -7.31 -13.37 -34.25
N HIS A 253 -7.01 -12.15 -34.66
CA HIS A 253 -7.94 -11.29 -35.37
C HIS A 253 -8.14 -11.91 -36.75
N ASN A 254 -9.03 -12.91 -36.85
CA ASN A 254 -9.82 -13.31 -38.02
C ASN A 254 -10.20 -14.81 -37.94
N ALA A 255 -11.36 -15.11 -37.38
CA ALA A 255 -12.21 -16.20 -37.86
C ALA A 255 -13.66 -15.89 -37.48
N LYS A 256 -14.42 -15.41 -38.48
CA LYS A 256 -15.88 -15.49 -38.46
C LYS A 256 -16.30 -16.94 -38.72
N SER A 257 -17.42 -17.31 -38.11
CA SER A 257 -18.11 -18.61 -38.16
C SER A 257 -17.45 -19.73 -37.33
N ALA A 258 -18.17 -20.62 -36.66
CA ALA A 258 -19.55 -21.02 -36.78
C ALA A 258 -20.12 -21.37 -35.40
N GLY A 259 -21.44 -21.29 -35.26
CA GLY A 259 -22.13 -21.59 -34.02
C GLY A 259 -21.91 -23.02 -33.56
N MET A 260 -21.76 -23.19 -32.25
CA MET A 260 -22.28 -24.36 -31.59
C MET A 260 -22.73 -23.96 -30.19
N SER A 261 -24.05 -24.00 -30.01
CA SER A 261 -24.74 -23.97 -28.73
C SER A 261 -24.27 -25.17 -27.90
N GLY A 262 -23.17 -24.98 -27.17
CA GLY A 262 -22.62 -25.94 -26.24
C GLY A 262 -23.21 -25.73 -24.86
N ARG A 263 -24.27 -26.48 -24.56
CA ARG A 263 -24.68 -26.99 -23.24
C ARG A 263 -23.91 -26.37 -22.05
N LYS A 264 -24.56 -25.47 -21.31
CA LYS A 264 -24.16 -25.12 -19.93
C LYS A 264 -24.33 -26.35 -19.05
N THR A 265 -23.37 -27.26 -19.08
CA THR A 265 -23.22 -28.27 -18.04
C THR A 265 -22.79 -27.53 -16.78
N SER A 266 -23.70 -27.48 -15.81
CA SER A 266 -23.47 -27.14 -14.40
C SER A 266 -22.59 -28.19 -13.71
N ALA A 267 -21.47 -28.55 -14.34
CA ALA A 267 -20.42 -29.29 -13.67
C ALA A 267 -19.82 -28.34 -12.64
N VAL A 268 -19.83 -28.75 -11.38
CA VAL A 268 -18.94 -28.19 -10.37
C VAL A 268 -17.55 -28.17 -11.01
N GLU A 269 -17.01 -26.98 -11.32
CA GLU A 269 -15.59 -26.87 -11.70
C GLU A 269 -14.82 -27.35 -10.47
N ASP A 270 -14.41 -28.61 -10.49
CA ASP A 270 -13.64 -29.22 -9.42
C ASP A 270 -12.31 -28.47 -9.31
N PHE A 271 -12.17 -27.69 -8.25
CA PHE A 271 -10.93 -27.00 -7.96
C PHE A 271 -9.83 -28.04 -7.70
N PRO A 272 -8.62 -27.84 -8.25
CA PRO A 272 -7.52 -28.74 -7.95
C PRO A 272 -7.24 -28.77 -6.44
N LEU A 273 -6.74 -29.89 -5.94
CA LEU A 273 -6.38 -30.01 -4.53
C LEU A 273 -5.23 -29.07 -4.17
N TYR A 274 -4.27 -28.96 -5.09
CA TYR A 274 -3.08 -28.11 -4.97
C TYR A 274 -3.12 -26.96 -5.97
N PHE A 275 -2.44 -25.86 -5.66
CA PHE A 275 -2.22 -24.79 -6.61
C PHE A 275 -1.44 -25.34 -7.83
N PRO A 276 -1.82 -24.99 -9.08
CA PRO A 276 -1.20 -25.56 -10.27
C PRO A 276 0.33 -25.43 -10.29
N GLY A 277 1.02 -26.58 -10.43
CA GLY A 277 2.48 -26.66 -10.49
C GLY A 277 3.22 -26.59 -9.16
N THR A 278 2.51 -26.65 -8.03
CA THR A 278 3.11 -26.63 -6.69
C THR A 278 2.54 -27.76 -5.83
N ARG A 279 3.09 -27.90 -4.60
CA ARG A 279 2.56 -28.78 -3.55
C ARG A 279 1.73 -28.03 -2.51
N TRP A 280 1.42 -26.76 -2.76
CA TRP A 280 0.66 -25.92 -1.84
C TRP A 280 -0.83 -26.25 -1.95
N PRO A 281 -1.50 -26.68 -0.87
CA PRO A 281 -2.95 -26.80 -0.85
C PRO A 281 -3.60 -25.49 -1.26
N LEU A 282 -4.64 -25.55 -2.07
CA LEU A 282 -5.25 -24.36 -2.67
C LEU A 282 -5.77 -23.37 -1.60
N GLU A 283 -6.28 -23.89 -0.49
CA GLU A 283 -6.72 -23.15 0.69
C GLU A 283 -5.58 -22.35 1.32
N LEU A 284 -4.42 -22.98 1.51
CA LEU A 284 -3.23 -22.32 2.08
C LEU A 284 -2.66 -21.29 1.11
N ASP A 285 -2.78 -21.53 -0.20
CA ASP A 285 -2.37 -20.55 -1.21
C ASP A 285 -3.20 -19.27 -1.14
N LEU A 286 -4.52 -19.37 -0.97
CA LEU A 286 -5.37 -18.17 -0.78
C LEU A 286 -5.12 -17.48 0.56
N LEU A 287 -4.83 -18.24 1.62
CA LEU A 287 -4.62 -17.71 2.96
C LEU A 287 -3.28 -16.97 3.09
N PHE A 288 -2.20 -17.53 2.54
CA PHE A 288 -0.84 -17.00 2.68
C PHE A 288 -0.31 -16.31 1.41
N GLY A 289 -0.91 -16.57 0.25
CA GLY A 289 -0.58 -15.95 -1.03
C GLY A 289 -1.13 -14.53 -1.16
N ILE A 290 -0.79 -13.64 -0.23
CA ILE A 290 -1.35 -12.29 -0.06
C ILE A 290 -1.21 -11.36 -1.28
N ARG A 291 -0.32 -11.68 -2.23
CA ARG A 291 -0.19 -10.96 -3.52
C ARG A 291 -1.18 -11.42 -4.60
N GLY A 292 -1.86 -12.55 -4.37
CA GLY A 292 -2.80 -13.17 -5.30
C GLY A 292 -2.19 -13.59 -6.63
N ILE A 293 -0.89 -13.89 -6.71
CA ILE A 293 -0.26 -14.27 -7.99
C ILE A 293 -0.87 -15.59 -8.49
N GLY A 294 -1.32 -15.58 -9.75
CA GLY A 294 -2.08 -16.67 -10.33
C GLY A 294 -3.59 -16.61 -10.08
N TRP A 295 -4.10 -15.64 -9.32
CA TRP A 295 -5.53 -15.41 -9.11
C TRP A 295 -6.01 -14.18 -9.92
N GLU A 296 -7.28 -14.18 -10.35
CA GLU A 296 -7.85 -13.05 -11.12
C GLU A 296 -7.82 -11.72 -10.34
N HIS A 297 -7.96 -11.80 -9.02
CA HIS A 297 -7.92 -10.65 -8.12
C HIS A 297 -6.50 -10.19 -7.76
N GLY A 298 -5.47 -10.92 -8.20
CA GLY A 298 -4.08 -10.67 -7.89
C GLY A 298 -3.48 -9.43 -8.54
N ILE A 299 -2.17 -9.27 -8.36
CA ILE A 299 -1.41 -8.23 -9.05
C ILE A 299 -1.53 -8.36 -10.59
N LYS A 300 -1.75 -7.23 -11.28
CA LYS A 300 -2.00 -7.21 -12.73
C LYS A 300 -0.86 -7.82 -13.55
N ASP A 301 0.37 -7.44 -13.20
CA ASP A 301 1.59 -7.87 -13.87
C ASP A 301 2.10 -9.23 -13.36
N GLY A 302 1.34 -9.92 -12.50
CA GLY A 302 1.68 -11.26 -12.01
C GLY A 302 1.40 -12.34 -13.04
N VAL A 303 2.22 -13.39 -13.02
CA VAL A 303 2.11 -14.55 -13.92
C VAL A 303 0.76 -15.27 -13.69
N PRO A 304 0.08 -15.72 -14.77
CA PRO A 304 -1.14 -16.51 -14.64
C PRO A 304 -0.88 -17.90 -14.03
N ALA A 305 -1.92 -18.54 -13.50
CA ALA A 305 -1.85 -19.92 -13.01
C ALA A 305 -1.74 -20.93 -14.15
N PHE A 306 -2.35 -20.62 -15.30
CA PHE A 306 -2.34 -21.48 -16.49
C PHE A 306 -1.84 -20.72 -17.74
N PRO A 307 -1.07 -21.37 -18.63
CA PRO A 307 -0.51 -22.73 -18.49
C PRO A 307 0.52 -22.79 -17.34
N VAL A 308 0.67 -23.98 -16.75
CA VAL A 308 1.54 -24.17 -15.58
C VAL A 308 3.00 -23.95 -15.99
N PRO A 309 3.72 -23.00 -15.36
CA PRO A 309 5.11 -22.77 -15.71
C PRO A 309 5.99 -23.97 -15.32
N SER A 310 6.76 -24.49 -16.28
CA SER A 310 7.79 -25.50 -15.99
C SER A 310 9.08 -24.84 -15.51
N SER A 311 9.66 -25.32 -14.41
CA SER A 311 10.98 -24.89 -13.94
C SER A 311 11.82 -26.10 -13.54
N THR A 312 13.04 -26.18 -14.09
CA THR A 312 14.02 -27.21 -13.71
C THR A 312 14.67 -26.87 -12.37
N LEU A 313 15.19 -27.87 -11.66
CA LEU A 313 15.89 -27.67 -10.37
C LEU A 313 17.05 -26.67 -10.50
N ARG A 314 17.80 -26.73 -11.62
CA ARG A 314 18.90 -25.79 -11.92
C ARG A 314 18.41 -24.36 -12.10
N GLN A 315 17.26 -24.16 -12.75
CA GLN A 315 16.66 -22.83 -12.91
C GLN A 315 16.16 -22.29 -11.56
N ARG A 316 15.60 -23.14 -10.70
CA ARG A 316 15.16 -22.75 -9.35
C ARG A 316 16.33 -22.26 -8.51
N TRP A 317 17.42 -23.02 -8.43
CA TRP A 317 18.61 -22.59 -7.67
C TRP A 317 19.27 -21.35 -8.24
N ARG A 318 19.37 -21.21 -9.58
CA ARG A 318 19.84 -19.97 -10.20
C ARG A 318 18.96 -18.78 -9.83
N TRP A 319 17.66 -18.96 -9.78
CA TRP A 319 16.73 -17.92 -9.35
C TRP A 319 16.94 -17.57 -7.87
N VAL A 320 17.06 -18.56 -6.98
CA VAL A 320 17.35 -18.35 -5.56
C VAL A 320 18.64 -17.56 -5.36
N LEU A 321 19.73 -17.95 -6.03
CA LEU A 321 21.01 -17.24 -5.96
C LEU A 321 20.89 -15.78 -6.46
N ARG A 322 20.13 -15.54 -7.54
CA ARG A 322 19.86 -14.19 -8.03
C ARG A 322 19.02 -13.36 -7.06
N THR A 323 18.05 -13.97 -6.40
CA THR A 323 17.22 -13.32 -5.38
C THR A 323 18.02 -13.00 -4.11
N LEU A 324 18.99 -13.84 -3.75
CA LEU A 324 19.87 -13.62 -2.60
C LEU A 324 21.05 -12.69 -2.89
N ALA A 325 21.48 -12.54 -4.15
CA ALA A 325 22.66 -11.74 -4.49
C ALA A 325 22.61 -10.28 -3.96
N PRO A 326 21.47 -9.57 -3.95
CA PRO A 326 21.41 -8.21 -3.41
C PRO A 326 21.31 -8.14 -1.88
N VAL A 327 21.04 -9.26 -1.19
CA VAL A 327 20.82 -9.29 0.27
C VAL A 327 21.94 -8.62 1.06
N PRO A 328 23.24 -8.87 0.80
CA PRO A 328 24.32 -8.19 1.53
C PRO A 328 24.26 -6.67 1.39
N LEU A 329 24.00 -6.15 0.19
CA LEU A 329 23.90 -4.70 -0.04
C LEU A 329 22.69 -4.10 0.69
N TYR A 330 21.52 -4.71 0.56
CA TYR A 330 20.31 -4.24 1.26
C TYR A 330 20.48 -4.29 2.78
N TYR A 331 21.18 -5.31 3.29
CA TYR A 331 21.51 -5.41 4.70
C TYR A 331 22.46 -4.31 5.16
N LEU A 332 23.55 -4.05 4.42
CA LEU A 332 24.50 -3.00 4.76
C LEU A 332 23.85 -1.61 4.74
N VAL A 333 22.98 -1.33 3.78
CA VAL A 333 22.21 -0.07 3.75
C VAL A 333 21.25 0.00 4.94
N TYR A 334 20.55 -1.08 5.25
CA TYR A 334 19.67 -1.15 6.42
C TYR A 334 20.43 -0.86 7.71
N ASP A 335 21.57 -1.52 7.94
CA ASP A 335 22.41 -1.37 9.13
C ASP A 335 23.01 0.05 9.22
N ALA A 336 23.45 0.61 8.09
CA ALA A 336 24.01 1.96 8.03
C ALA A 336 22.98 3.02 8.44
N ILE A 337 21.76 2.93 7.90
CA ILE A 337 20.71 3.89 8.22
C ILE A 337 20.23 3.72 9.66
N PHE A 338 20.15 2.50 10.18
CA PHE A 338 19.82 2.28 11.59
C PHE A 338 20.91 2.79 12.53
N THR A 339 22.18 2.65 12.16
CA THR A 339 23.30 3.25 12.89
C THR A 339 23.15 4.77 12.92
N LEU A 340 22.86 5.38 11.77
CA LEU A 340 22.63 6.82 11.66
C LEU A 340 21.43 7.30 12.50
N ILE A 341 20.33 6.55 12.50
CA ILE A 341 19.13 6.85 13.33
C ILE A 341 19.42 6.79 14.84
N ARG A 342 20.42 5.98 15.25
CA ARG A 342 20.85 5.85 16.66
C ARG A 342 21.86 6.93 17.07
N ASP A 343 22.32 7.75 16.14
CA ASP A 343 23.21 8.87 16.42
C ASP A 343 22.36 10.10 16.78
N ASP A 344 22.69 10.75 17.90
CA ASP A 344 21.96 11.89 18.46
C ASP A 344 22.06 13.14 17.58
N ARG A 345 23.14 13.27 16.80
CA ARG A 345 23.32 14.36 15.83
C ARG A 345 22.30 14.28 14.68
N PHE A 346 21.95 13.06 14.27
CA PHE A 346 20.96 12.82 13.21
C PHE A 346 19.53 12.77 13.76
N ASN A 347 19.35 12.16 14.93
CA ASN A 347 18.07 12.00 15.60
C ASN A 347 18.19 12.42 17.07
N VAL A 348 17.64 13.59 17.40
CA VAL A 348 17.69 14.14 18.77
C VAL A 348 17.02 13.25 19.82
N HIS A 349 16.21 12.28 19.39
CA HIS A 349 15.55 11.30 20.26
C HIS A 349 16.29 9.96 20.31
N ALA A 350 17.51 9.87 19.78
CA ALA A 350 18.33 8.67 19.86
C ALA A 350 18.51 8.24 21.34
N GLY A 351 18.29 6.95 21.61
CA GLY A 351 18.40 6.39 22.96
C GLY A 351 17.19 6.64 23.89
N SER A 352 16.28 7.55 23.55
CA SER A 352 14.99 7.70 24.25
C SER A 352 14.19 6.39 24.19
N ALA A 353 13.44 6.05 25.24
CA ALA A 353 12.55 4.88 25.23
C ALA A 353 11.20 5.15 24.56
N THR A 354 10.68 6.38 24.68
CA THR A 354 9.33 6.75 24.22
C THR A 354 9.31 7.42 22.84
N GLY A 355 10.48 7.76 22.29
CA GLY A 355 10.62 8.51 21.05
C GLY A 355 10.29 10.00 21.22
N GLY A 356 9.91 10.67 20.13
CA GLY A 356 9.60 12.10 20.13
C GLY A 356 9.13 12.60 18.76
N SER A 357 8.98 13.93 18.59
CA SER A 357 8.53 14.46 17.30
C SER A 357 9.69 14.54 16.31
N ILE A 358 9.45 14.19 15.05
CA ILE A 358 10.49 14.34 14.00
C ILE A 358 10.86 15.80 13.78
N TRP A 359 9.97 16.73 14.15
CA TRP A 359 10.19 18.18 14.02
C TRP A 359 11.28 18.70 14.97
N ASP A 360 11.55 17.99 16.06
CA ASP A 360 12.62 18.35 17.00
C ASP A 360 14.00 18.17 16.35
N CYS A 361 14.11 17.29 15.34
CA CYS A 361 15.33 17.13 14.53
C CYS A 361 15.69 18.39 13.71
N ARG A 362 14.83 19.42 13.70
CA ARG A 362 15.20 20.76 13.18
C ARG A 362 16.26 21.46 14.01
N GLN A 363 16.39 21.09 15.29
CA GLN A 363 17.41 21.62 16.20
C GLN A 363 18.72 20.84 16.08
N GLY A 364 18.71 19.68 15.41
CA GLY A 364 19.88 18.86 15.17
C GLY A 364 20.75 19.39 14.02
N PHE A 365 21.76 18.60 13.69
CA PHE A 365 22.82 18.93 12.75
C PHE A 365 22.33 19.40 11.36
N PHE A 366 21.24 18.81 10.87
CA PHE A 366 20.72 19.05 9.52
C PHE A 366 19.67 20.16 9.44
N GLY A 367 19.38 20.87 10.54
CA GLY A 367 18.47 22.01 10.57
C GLY A 367 17.10 21.70 9.94
N ALA A 368 16.61 22.60 9.08
CA ALA A 368 15.31 22.45 8.42
C ALA A 368 15.13 21.15 7.60
N ALA A 369 16.22 20.50 7.17
CA ALA A 369 16.17 19.24 6.43
C ALA A 369 16.00 18.00 7.34
N GLY A 370 16.35 18.10 8.63
CA GLY A 370 16.36 16.98 9.59
C GLY A 370 15.09 16.11 9.57
N PRO A 371 13.88 16.66 9.72
CA PRO A 371 12.63 15.87 9.72
C PRO A 371 12.42 15.06 8.43
N TYR A 372 12.80 15.62 7.29
CA TYR A 372 12.67 14.98 5.98
C TYR A 372 13.75 13.90 5.78
N LEU A 373 14.97 14.13 6.29
CA LEU A 373 16.03 13.11 6.27
C LEU A 373 15.64 11.90 7.13
N ILE A 374 15.01 12.10 8.29
CA ILE A 374 14.44 11.02 9.12
C ILE A 374 13.35 10.27 8.35
N CYS A 375 12.45 10.98 7.67
CA CYS A 375 11.42 10.35 6.82
C CYS A 375 12.04 9.51 5.68
N ALA A 376 13.06 10.05 5.01
CA ALA A 376 13.76 9.36 3.92
C ALA A 376 14.51 8.12 4.44
N ALA A 377 15.22 8.25 5.56
CA ALA A 377 15.89 7.16 6.25
C ALA A 377 14.92 6.03 6.56
N TYR A 378 13.73 6.34 7.10
CA TYR A 378 12.68 5.36 7.33
C TYR A 378 12.15 4.69 6.05
N GLY A 379 11.90 5.47 5.00
CA GLY A 379 11.47 4.92 3.71
C GLY A 379 12.49 3.91 3.15
N VAL A 380 13.78 4.20 3.31
CA VAL A 380 14.88 3.32 2.90
C VAL A 380 14.95 2.08 3.77
N THR A 381 14.93 2.19 5.10
CA THR A 381 14.99 1.03 6.01
C THR A 381 13.80 0.11 5.82
N PHE A 382 12.59 0.67 5.65
CA PHE A 382 11.39 -0.10 5.35
C PHE A 382 11.53 -0.87 4.03
N THR A 383 12.05 -0.21 2.99
CA THR A 383 12.25 -0.88 1.70
C THR A 383 13.29 -2.00 1.79
N CYS A 384 14.40 -1.77 2.53
CA CYS A 384 15.42 -2.79 2.72
C CYS A 384 14.89 -3.97 3.52
N SER A 385 14.22 -3.72 4.65
CA SER A 385 13.60 -4.75 5.49
C SER A 385 12.64 -5.62 4.67
N MET A 386 11.78 -5.00 3.87
CA MET A 386 10.80 -5.74 3.07
C MET A 386 11.44 -6.55 1.94
N TYR A 387 12.52 -6.06 1.34
CA TYR A 387 13.29 -6.85 0.37
C TYR A 387 13.96 -8.05 1.03
N LEU A 388 14.62 -7.86 2.18
CA LEU A 388 15.27 -8.94 2.93
C LEU A 388 14.26 -10.03 3.31
N GLN A 389 13.12 -9.64 3.87
CA GLN A 389 12.03 -10.57 4.20
C GLN A 389 11.52 -11.31 2.96
N HIS A 390 11.29 -10.59 1.85
CA HIS A 390 10.87 -11.21 0.60
C HIS A 390 11.89 -12.23 0.09
N ALA A 391 13.17 -11.86 0.04
CA ALA A 391 14.23 -12.72 -0.47
C ALA A 391 14.37 -14.02 0.34
N VAL A 392 14.32 -13.92 1.68
CA VAL A 392 14.39 -15.09 2.58
C VAL A 392 13.18 -16.00 2.38
N VAL A 393 11.96 -15.46 2.50
CA VAL A 393 10.74 -16.27 2.40
C VAL A 393 10.62 -16.91 1.02
N ALA A 394 10.94 -16.16 -0.04
CA ALA A 394 10.89 -16.67 -1.40
C ALA A 394 11.91 -17.78 -1.66
N SER A 395 13.13 -17.61 -1.14
CA SER A 395 14.20 -18.61 -1.28
C SER A 395 13.85 -19.91 -0.56
N ILE A 396 13.25 -19.82 0.63
CA ILE A 396 12.74 -20.97 1.38
C ILE A 396 11.60 -21.65 0.60
N ALA A 397 10.63 -20.89 0.12
CA ALA A 397 9.49 -21.43 -0.63
C ALA A 397 9.92 -22.17 -1.92
N VAL A 398 10.80 -21.55 -2.71
CA VAL A 398 11.27 -22.10 -4.00
C VAL A 398 12.28 -23.24 -3.79
N GLY A 399 13.22 -23.07 -2.85
CA GLY A 399 14.31 -24.00 -2.60
C GLY A 399 13.90 -25.24 -1.81
N LEU A 400 13.10 -25.06 -0.74
CA LEU A 400 12.75 -26.15 0.19
C LEU A 400 11.34 -26.71 -0.05
N PHE A 401 10.34 -25.83 -0.28
CA PHE A 401 8.95 -26.25 -0.44
C PHE A 401 8.54 -26.51 -1.90
N GLY A 402 9.47 -26.35 -2.83
CA GLY A 402 9.27 -26.67 -4.23
C GLY A 402 8.30 -25.74 -4.96
N ASP A 403 8.10 -24.51 -4.46
CA ASP A 403 7.30 -23.48 -5.10
C ASP A 403 7.92 -23.01 -6.43
N LEU A 404 7.13 -22.35 -7.26
CA LEU A 404 7.56 -21.87 -8.57
C LEU A 404 8.23 -20.49 -8.47
N PRO A 405 9.45 -20.30 -9.01
CA PRO A 405 10.14 -19.01 -9.02
C PRO A 405 9.27 -17.84 -9.50
N LEU A 406 8.51 -18.07 -10.57
CA LEU A 406 7.64 -17.07 -11.20
C LEU A 406 6.47 -16.61 -10.31
N ARG A 407 6.14 -17.34 -9.23
CA ARG A 407 5.16 -16.89 -8.22
C ARG A 407 5.76 -15.86 -7.27
N TRP A 408 7.07 -15.74 -7.22
CA TRP A 408 7.78 -14.75 -6.44
C TRP A 408 8.05 -13.48 -7.25
N ASP A 409 7.93 -13.57 -8.57
CA ASP A 409 8.02 -12.45 -9.48
C ASP A 409 6.64 -11.85 -9.87
N PRO A 410 6.55 -10.52 -10.00
CA PRO A 410 7.59 -9.55 -9.65
C PRO A 410 7.53 -9.21 -8.13
N PRO A 411 8.66 -8.79 -7.51
CA PRO A 411 8.77 -8.65 -6.06
C PRO A 411 7.70 -7.77 -5.43
N ALA A 412 7.45 -7.95 -4.13
CA ALA A 412 6.46 -7.14 -3.41
C ALA A 412 6.84 -5.65 -3.31
N PHE A 413 8.15 -5.38 -3.31
CA PHE A 413 8.76 -4.06 -3.35
C PHE A 413 9.72 -4.00 -4.53
N ARG A 414 9.46 -3.10 -5.48
CA ARG A 414 10.17 -3.05 -6.77
C ARG A 414 10.85 -1.71 -6.95
N GLN A 415 11.96 -1.49 -6.25
CA GLN A 415 12.77 -0.27 -6.35
C GLN A 415 11.88 1.00 -6.38
N PRO A 416 11.11 1.27 -5.31
CA PRO A 416 10.13 2.35 -5.28
C PRO A 416 10.73 3.74 -5.58
N TRP A 417 12.02 3.93 -5.28
CA TRP A 417 12.78 5.14 -5.61
C TRP A 417 12.96 5.38 -7.12
N LEU A 418 12.69 4.40 -7.99
CA LEU A 418 12.71 4.57 -9.45
C LEU A 418 11.32 4.93 -10.03
N SER A 419 10.37 5.31 -9.18
CA SER A 419 9.04 5.71 -9.63
C SER A 419 9.08 7.07 -10.31
N THR A 420 8.60 7.15 -11.56
CA THR A 420 8.50 8.41 -12.30
C THR A 420 7.09 9.01 -12.26
N SER A 421 6.19 8.40 -11.49
CA SER A 421 4.86 8.95 -11.17
C SER A 421 4.38 8.34 -9.84
N VAL A 422 3.56 9.08 -9.09
CA VAL A 422 2.89 8.65 -7.86
C VAL A 422 1.96 7.48 -8.14
N HIS A 423 1.28 7.47 -9.29
CA HIS A 423 0.53 6.30 -9.74
C HIS A 423 1.43 5.05 -9.87
N GLN A 424 2.61 5.17 -10.48
CA GLN A 424 3.54 4.04 -10.63
C GLN A 424 4.07 3.56 -9.26
N PHE A 425 4.36 4.49 -8.35
CA PHE A 425 4.80 4.19 -6.99
C PHE A 425 3.81 3.27 -6.29
N TRP A 426 2.55 3.69 -6.14
CA TRP A 426 1.53 2.94 -5.38
C TRP A 426 1.01 1.70 -6.13
N SER A 427 0.84 1.78 -7.45
CA SER A 427 0.17 0.71 -8.20
C SER A 427 1.08 -0.46 -8.57
N LYS A 428 2.41 -0.26 -8.60
CA LYS A 428 3.36 -1.27 -9.09
C LYS A 428 4.57 -1.52 -8.18
N ARG A 429 5.12 -0.48 -7.56
CA ARG A 429 6.46 -0.57 -6.95
C ARG A 429 6.45 -0.66 -5.42
N TRP A 430 5.45 -0.06 -4.77
CA TRP A 430 5.33 -0.03 -3.31
C TRP A 430 4.47 -1.17 -2.77
N HIS A 431 4.93 -1.84 -1.72
CA HIS A 431 4.17 -2.72 -0.81
C HIS A 431 2.96 -3.47 -1.39
N GLN A 432 3.18 -4.40 -2.32
CA GLN A 432 2.09 -5.12 -2.98
C GLN A 432 1.39 -6.18 -2.10
N TYR A 433 1.82 -6.38 -0.86
CA TYR A 433 1.23 -7.35 0.08
C TYR A 433 -0.17 -6.95 0.56
N LEU A 434 -0.43 -5.67 0.78
CA LEU A 434 -1.70 -5.17 1.31
C LEU A 434 -2.72 -4.82 0.21
N ARG A 435 -2.31 -4.92 -1.05
CA ARG A 435 -3.12 -4.51 -2.21
C ARG A 435 -4.48 -5.19 -2.21
N PHE A 436 -4.51 -6.50 -1.97
CA PHE A 436 -5.76 -7.26 -1.94
C PHE A 436 -6.72 -6.71 -0.89
N SER A 437 -6.25 -6.51 0.35
CA SER A 437 -7.05 -5.97 1.45
C SER A 437 -7.66 -4.62 1.09
N PHE A 438 -6.88 -3.71 0.50
CA PHE A 438 -7.37 -2.38 0.13
C PHE A 438 -8.39 -2.41 -1.00
N LEU A 439 -8.21 -3.28 -1.99
CA LEU A 439 -9.18 -3.45 -3.07
C LEU A 439 -10.47 -4.13 -2.56
N ALA A 440 -10.34 -5.14 -1.69
CA ALA A 440 -11.45 -5.88 -1.12
C ALA A 440 -12.34 -5.01 -0.23
N ALA A 441 -11.75 -4.17 0.61
CA ALA A 441 -12.50 -3.28 1.50
C ALA A 441 -12.98 -2.00 0.80
N GLY A 442 -12.16 -1.44 -0.10
CA GLY A 442 -12.35 -0.08 -0.59
C GLY A 442 -12.76 0.06 -2.05
N PHE A 443 -12.26 -0.78 -2.95
CA PHE A 443 -12.47 -0.58 -4.40
C PHE A 443 -13.63 -1.40 -4.94
N TRP A 444 -13.62 -2.72 -4.71
CA TRP A 444 -14.62 -3.65 -5.25
C TRP A 444 -16.04 -3.42 -4.75
N PRO A 445 -16.30 -3.10 -3.47
CA PRO A 445 -17.67 -2.79 -3.04
C PRO A 445 -18.12 -1.42 -3.57
N VAL A 446 -17.25 -0.40 -3.54
CA VAL A 446 -17.64 0.98 -3.86
C VAL A 446 -17.88 1.20 -5.35
N ARG A 447 -16.99 0.70 -6.22
CA ARG A 447 -17.02 1.02 -7.65
C ARG A 447 -18.35 0.62 -8.33
N PRO A 448 -18.87 -0.62 -8.20
CA PRO A 448 -20.12 -1.02 -8.85
C PRO A 448 -21.33 -0.22 -8.37
N LEU A 449 -21.37 0.12 -7.07
CA LEU A 449 -22.47 0.89 -6.46
C LEU A 449 -22.63 2.26 -7.11
N VAL A 450 -21.52 2.95 -7.39
CA VAL A 450 -21.55 4.30 -7.96
C VAL A 450 -21.43 4.32 -9.50
N GLN A 451 -21.15 3.16 -10.14
CA GLN A 451 -20.92 3.10 -11.59
C GLN A 451 -22.15 3.50 -12.41
N GLY A 452 -23.36 3.12 -11.95
CA GLY A 452 -24.60 3.48 -12.63
C GLY A 452 -24.89 4.99 -12.59
N MET A 453 -24.45 5.68 -11.53
CA MET A 453 -24.75 7.10 -11.31
C MET A 453 -23.69 8.05 -11.89
N LEU A 454 -22.40 7.71 -11.74
CA LEU A 454 -21.29 8.63 -12.06
C LEU A 454 -20.56 8.26 -13.37
N GLY A 455 -20.94 7.14 -14.00
CA GLY A 455 -20.24 6.58 -15.14
C GLY A 455 -18.89 5.94 -14.78
N ARG A 456 -18.29 5.26 -15.76
CA ARG A 456 -17.15 4.35 -15.52
C ARG A 456 -15.88 5.04 -14.99
N ARG A 457 -15.58 6.25 -15.47
CA ARG A 457 -14.34 6.99 -15.10
C ARG A 457 -14.40 7.53 -13.68
N ALA A 458 -15.50 8.22 -13.32
CA ALA A 458 -15.69 8.74 -11.98
C ALA A 458 -15.82 7.60 -10.96
N ALA A 459 -16.53 6.52 -11.29
CA ALA A 459 -16.61 5.34 -10.42
C ALA A 459 -15.25 4.69 -10.15
N TYR A 460 -14.34 4.70 -11.14
CA TYR A 460 -12.97 4.23 -10.93
C TYR A 460 -12.19 5.17 -9.98
N ALA A 461 -12.36 6.48 -10.11
CA ALA A 461 -11.75 7.45 -9.21
C ALA A 461 -12.27 7.30 -7.77
N VAL A 462 -13.60 7.21 -7.59
CA VAL A 462 -14.23 6.99 -6.27
C VAL A 462 -13.78 5.66 -5.67
N GLY A 463 -13.74 4.57 -6.45
CA GLY A 463 -13.21 3.29 -5.98
C GLY A 463 -11.72 3.37 -5.59
N THR A 464 -10.92 4.14 -6.33
CA THR A 464 -9.50 4.37 -5.99
C THR A 464 -9.38 5.10 -4.66
N PHE A 465 -10.20 6.13 -4.43
CA PHE A 465 -10.27 6.84 -3.16
C PHE A 465 -10.68 5.89 -2.03
N GLY A 466 -11.68 5.01 -2.27
CA GLY A 466 -12.07 3.96 -1.32
C GLY A 466 -10.94 3.02 -0.94
N ALA A 467 -10.10 2.60 -1.89
CA ALA A 467 -8.93 1.77 -1.60
C ALA A 467 -7.90 2.49 -0.71
N PHE A 468 -7.66 3.78 -0.95
CA PHE A 468 -6.77 4.58 -0.09
C PHE A 468 -7.39 4.86 1.28
N LEU A 469 -8.70 5.00 1.37
CA LEU A 469 -9.39 5.10 2.66
C LEU A 469 -9.29 3.80 3.47
N ALA A 470 -9.41 2.64 2.81
CA ALA A 470 -9.15 1.35 3.45
C ALA A 470 -7.68 1.24 3.92
N SER A 471 -6.73 1.70 3.11
CA SER A 471 -5.32 1.80 3.52
C SER A 471 -5.14 2.72 4.73
N ALA A 472 -5.79 3.89 4.73
CA ALA A 472 -5.76 4.83 5.83
C ALA A 472 -6.28 4.21 7.13
N ALA A 473 -7.41 3.49 7.06
CA ALA A 473 -7.97 2.78 8.22
C ALA A 473 -6.99 1.72 8.75
N VAL A 474 -6.48 0.83 7.88
CA VAL A 474 -5.56 -0.24 8.29
C VAL A 474 -4.35 0.32 9.04
N HIS A 475 -3.71 1.36 8.52
CA HIS A 475 -2.52 1.94 9.13
C HIS A 475 -2.84 2.80 10.35
N ASN A 476 -3.97 3.51 10.38
CA ASN A 476 -4.35 4.32 11.53
C ASN A 476 -4.69 3.43 12.74
N PHE A 477 -5.43 2.33 12.52
CA PHE A 477 -5.68 1.34 13.58
C PHE A 477 -4.41 0.55 13.94
N GLY A 478 -3.53 0.27 12.97
CA GLY A 478 -2.21 -0.30 13.26
C GLY A 478 -1.36 0.60 14.16
N SER A 479 -1.39 1.92 13.92
CA SER A 479 -0.73 2.92 14.77
C SER A 479 -1.42 3.03 16.14
N ALA A 480 -2.75 2.95 16.20
CA ALA A 480 -3.51 2.98 17.45
C ALA A 480 -3.08 1.88 18.43
N ALA A 481 -2.59 0.75 17.91
CA ALA A 481 -2.07 -0.33 18.73
C ALA A 481 -0.81 0.07 19.52
N VAL A 482 -0.08 1.11 19.12
CA VAL A 482 1.17 1.56 19.75
C VAL A 482 1.15 2.97 20.32
N THR A 483 0.11 3.75 20.03
CA THR A 483 0.02 5.14 20.46
C THR A 483 -0.87 5.27 21.70
N PRO A 484 -0.32 5.69 22.86
CA PRO A 484 -1.13 6.01 24.04
C PRO A 484 -2.16 7.09 23.73
N GLY A 485 -3.38 6.94 24.27
CA GLY A 485 -4.44 7.94 24.09
C GLY A 485 -4.92 8.10 22.64
N HIS A 486 -4.60 7.16 21.74
CA HIS A 486 -5.07 7.20 20.36
C HIS A 486 -6.59 7.27 20.33
N ASN A 487 -7.11 8.29 19.67
CA ASN A 487 -8.54 8.51 19.52
C ASN A 487 -8.85 8.98 18.09
N LEU A 488 -10.13 9.13 17.77
CA LEU A 488 -10.59 9.53 16.43
C LEU A 488 -10.07 10.91 15.97
N LYS A 489 -9.44 11.70 16.84
CA LYS A 489 -8.80 12.98 16.48
C LYS A 489 -7.38 12.81 15.94
N ASN A 490 -6.72 11.69 16.24
CA ASN A 490 -5.36 11.38 15.77
C ASN A 490 -5.44 10.69 14.40
N LEU A 491 -5.65 11.49 13.34
CA LEU A 491 -5.85 11.02 11.97
C LEU A 491 -4.64 11.31 11.07
N GLU A 492 -3.50 11.74 11.60
CA GLU A 492 -2.33 12.14 10.80
C GLU A 492 -1.85 10.99 9.90
N VAL A 493 -1.75 9.78 10.47
CA VAL A 493 -1.42 8.56 9.73
C VAL A 493 -2.45 8.31 8.63
N ALA A 494 -3.74 8.48 8.92
CA ALA A 494 -4.80 8.33 7.92
C ALA A 494 -4.68 9.38 6.80
N MET A 495 -4.36 10.63 7.13
CA MET A 495 -4.22 11.73 6.17
C MET A 495 -3.11 11.48 5.16
N PHE A 496 -1.99 10.89 5.60
CA PHE A 496 -0.92 10.48 4.68
C PHE A 496 -1.45 9.61 3.54
N PHE A 497 -2.35 8.66 3.79
CA PHE A 497 -2.89 7.78 2.75
C PHE A 497 -4.02 8.43 1.96
N ILE A 498 -4.87 9.24 2.61
CA ILE A 498 -6.02 9.92 1.97
C ILE A 498 -5.56 10.95 0.93
N ILE A 499 -4.42 11.60 1.13
CA ILE A 499 -3.93 12.63 0.20
C ILE A 499 -3.31 12.04 -1.09
N GLN A 500 -2.80 10.80 -1.05
CA GLN A 500 -2.13 10.15 -2.20
C GLN A 500 -2.95 10.08 -3.49
N PRO A 501 -4.25 9.71 -3.48
CA PRO A 501 -5.05 9.68 -4.70
C PRO A 501 -5.19 11.07 -5.36
N LEU A 502 -5.04 12.18 -4.61
CA LEU A 502 -5.08 13.52 -5.19
C LEU A 502 -3.93 13.75 -6.17
N ALA A 503 -2.71 13.32 -5.83
CA ALA A 503 -1.59 13.39 -6.77
C ALA A 503 -1.80 12.47 -7.97
N ILE A 504 -2.37 11.27 -7.77
CA ILE A 504 -2.72 10.37 -8.88
C ILE A 504 -3.71 11.05 -9.82
N PHE A 505 -4.77 11.67 -9.29
CA PHE A 505 -5.74 12.38 -10.13
C PHE A 505 -5.15 13.63 -10.79
N GLY A 506 -4.24 14.32 -10.10
CA GLY A 506 -3.43 15.41 -10.66
C GLY A 506 -2.61 14.94 -11.86
N GLU A 507 -1.96 13.77 -11.79
CA GLU A 507 -1.23 13.18 -12.93
C GLU A 507 -2.16 12.86 -14.11
N HIS A 508 -3.37 12.38 -13.83
CA HIS A 508 -4.36 12.11 -14.88
C HIS A 508 -4.90 13.40 -15.50
N LEU A 509 -5.10 14.46 -14.69
CA LEU A 509 -5.52 15.77 -15.18
C LEU A 509 -4.41 16.40 -16.02
N TRP A 510 -3.16 16.34 -15.57
CA TRP A 510 -1.99 16.77 -16.34
C TRP A 510 -1.94 16.10 -17.71
N GLN A 511 -2.13 14.78 -17.76
CA GLN A 511 -2.18 14.05 -19.03
C GLN A 511 -3.34 14.51 -19.92
N ARG A 512 -4.50 14.84 -19.36
CA ARG A 512 -5.64 15.34 -20.13
C ARG A 512 -5.40 16.74 -20.68
N CYS A 513 -4.84 17.64 -19.88
CA CYS A 513 -4.63 19.04 -20.27
C CYS A 513 -3.45 19.21 -21.23
N THR A 514 -2.37 18.46 -21.03
CA THR A 514 -1.13 18.62 -21.81
C THR A 514 -0.96 17.58 -22.92
N GLY A 515 -1.70 16.47 -22.86
CA GLY A 515 -1.48 15.29 -23.71
C GLY A 515 -0.30 14.41 -23.26
N TYR A 516 0.55 14.88 -22.34
CA TYR A 516 1.75 14.18 -21.91
C TYR A 516 1.56 13.46 -20.57
N ARG A 517 1.99 12.20 -20.49
CA ARG A 517 2.04 11.46 -19.21
C ARG A 517 3.15 11.99 -18.32
N VAL A 518 2.91 12.01 -17.00
CA VAL A 518 3.96 12.25 -16.00
C VAL A 518 4.93 11.06 -16.00
N ARG A 519 6.17 11.29 -16.43
CA ARG A 519 7.24 10.29 -16.56
C ARG A 519 8.62 10.94 -16.65
N GLY A 520 9.66 10.10 -16.70
CA GLY A 520 11.04 10.56 -16.85
C GLY A 520 11.55 11.29 -15.61
N PHE A 521 12.59 12.11 -15.79
CA PHE A 521 13.27 12.80 -14.69
C PHE A 521 12.34 13.77 -13.92
N PHE A 522 11.55 14.60 -14.62
CA PHE A 522 10.62 15.51 -13.97
C PHE A 522 9.49 14.78 -13.23
N GLY A 523 8.98 13.69 -13.80
CA GLY A 523 8.01 12.84 -13.10
C GLY A 523 8.59 12.16 -11.87
N TRP A 524 9.87 11.77 -11.92
CA TRP A 524 10.60 11.26 -10.77
C TRP A 524 10.74 12.33 -9.67
N LEU A 525 11.18 13.54 -10.03
CA LEU A 525 11.32 14.65 -9.09
C LEU A 525 9.97 14.99 -8.44
N TRP A 526 8.89 15.07 -9.23
CA TRP A 526 7.52 15.24 -8.75
C TRP A 526 7.15 14.14 -7.73
N THR A 527 7.39 12.88 -8.07
CA THR A 527 7.02 11.74 -7.23
C THR A 527 7.78 11.75 -5.91
N MET A 528 9.11 11.91 -5.95
CA MET A 528 9.92 11.91 -4.74
C MET A 528 9.61 13.12 -3.85
N THR A 529 9.39 14.30 -4.45
CA THR A 529 9.01 15.50 -3.71
C THR A 529 7.65 15.33 -3.04
N TRP A 530 6.64 14.80 -3.76
CA TRP A 530 5.32 14.54 -3.20
C TRP A 530 5.36 13.55 -2.03
N MET A 531 6.09 12.45 -2.20
CA MET A 531 6.23 11.44 -1.15
C MET A 531 6.96 12.01 0.08
N LEU A 532 8.05 12.75 -0.12
CA LEU A 532 8.83 13.33 0.97
C LEU A 532 8.07 14.46 1.69
N ALA A 533 7.32 15.28 0.95
CA ALA A 533 6.52 16.37 1.52
C ALA A 533 5.36 15.86 2.37
N THR A 534 4.76 14.71 2.01
CA THR A 534 3.65 14.11 2.75
C THR A 534 4.09 13.15 3.85
N ALA A 535 5.30 12.59 3.78
CA ALA A 535 5.84 11.62 4.72
C ALA A 535 5.79 12.03 6.21
N PRO A 536 5.98 13.30 6.61
CA PRO A 536 5.84 13.73 8.00
C PRO A 536 4.50 13.36 8.65
N LEU A 537 3.40 13.36 7.89
CA LEU A 537 2.07 12.96 8.38
C LEU A 537 2.04 11.51 8.89
N LEU A 538 2.88 10.64 8.32
CA LEU A 538 3.00 9.25 8.74
C LEU A 538 4.05 9.10 9.84
N PHE A 539 5.26 9.62 9.62
CA PHE A 539 6.39 9.29 10.48
C PHE A 539 6.42 10.08 11.78
N ASP A 540 5.83 11.27 11.87
CA ASP A 540 5.82 12.01 13.13
C ASP A 540 5.04 11.26 14.21
N THR A 541 3.81 10.82 13.90
CA THR A 541 2.97 10.05 14.83
C THR A 541 3.62 8.73 15.23
N LEU A 542 4.21 8.00 14.26
CA LEU A 542 4.89 6.73 14.54
C LEU A 542 6.14 6.95 15.41
N THR A 543 6.88 8.03 15.19
CA THR A 543 8.06 8.36 15.98
C THR A 543 7.70 8.75 17.41
N ARG A 544 6.63 9.53 17.59
CA ARG A 544 6.06 9.86 18.92
C ARG A 544 5.55 8.64 19.67
N ALA A 545 5.20 7.57 18.95
CA ALA A 545 4.83 6.28 19.52
C ALA A 545 6.05 5.38 19.81
N GLY A 546 7.27 5.90 19.74
CA GLY A 546 8.50 5.16 20.06
C GLY A 546 9.06 4.32 18.91
N MET A 547 8.67 4.57 17.66
CA MET A 547 9.19 3.80 16.52
C MET A 547 10.70 4.01 16.29
N LEU A 548 11.26 5.21 16.54
CA LEU A 548 12.72 5.44 16.44
C LEU A 548 13.48 4.83 17.62
N SER A 549 12.78 4.65 18.74
CA SER A 549 13.29 4.06 19.98
C SER A 549 13.23 2.54 19.99
N ALA A 550 12.62 1.93 18.97
CA ALA A 550 12.50 0.48 18.86
C ALA A 550 13.88 -0.16 18.66
N GLN A 551 14.11 -1.29 19.31
CA GLN A 551 15.35 -2.04 19.19
C GLN A 551 15.32 -2.81 17.88
N SER A 552 16.21 -2.46 16.97
CA SER A 552 16.51 -3.28 15.80
C SER A 552 17.63 -4.26 16.14
N ILE A 553 17.40 -5.53 15.83
CA ILE A 553 18.45 -6.55 15.87
C ILE A 553 19.27 -6.38 14.59
N SER A 554 20.48 -5.86 14.71
CA SER A 554 21.46 -5.84 13.62
C SER A 554 22.82 -6.32 14.15
N PHE A 555 23.67 -6.79 13.23
CA PHE A 555 25.02 -7.25 13.52
C PHE A 555 25.99 -6.09 13.71
N GLY A 556 25.55 -4.84 13.47
CA GLY A 556 26.36 -3.64 13.69
C GLY A 556 27.60 -3.57 12.80
N LEU A 557 27.56 -4.12 11.58
CA LEU A 557 28.68 -4.10 10.65
C LEU A 557 29.12 -2.67 10.30
N THR A 558 28.18 -1.72 10.33
CA THR A 558 28.43 -0.31 9.99
C THR A 558 28.64 0.59 11.20
N GLN A 559 28.53 0.06 12.43
CA GLN A 559 28.51 0.85 13.68
C GLN A 559 29.77 1.68 13.89
N HIS A 560 30.93 1.18 13.44
CA HIS A 560 32.21 1.87 13.58
C HIS A 560 32.56 2.78 12.40
N TYR A 561 31.85 2.66 11.27
CA TYR A 561 32.18 3.37 10.04
C TYR A 561 31.28 4.56 9.78
N VAL A 562 29.99 4.46 10.12
CA VAL A 562 29.00 5.51 9.86
C VAL A 562 29.19 6.76 10.73
N PRO A 563 29.60 6.67 12.02
CA PRO A 563 29.84 7.87 12.82
C PRO A 563 31.10 8.64 12.42
N ARG A 564 32.14 7.99 11.87
CA ARG A 564 33.45 8.62 11.59
C ARG A 564 33.39 9.92 10.77
N PRO A 565 32.60 10.02 9.69
CA PRO A 565 32.47 11.28 8.96
C PRO A 565 31.82 12.40 9.77
N LEU A 566 30.90 12.06 10.68
CA LEU A 566 30.29 13.02 11.60
C LEU A 566 31.32 13.45 12.65
N ASP A 567 32.07 12.51 13.22
CA ASP A 567 33.13 12.79 14.20
C ASP A 567 34.21 13.72 13.59
N TRP A 568 34.65 13.41 12.37
CA TRP A 568 35.60 14.25 11.63
C TRP A 568 35.07 15.67 11.40
N TRP A 569 33.78 15.80 11.14
CA TRP A 569 33.16 17.11 10.94
C TRP A 569 33.08 17.92 12.23
N ASP A 570 32.78 17.27 13.35
CA ASP A 570 32.79 17.91 14.67
C ASP A 570 34.20 18.38 15.04
N ASP A 571 35.22 17.54 14.82
CA ASP A 571 36.63 17.89 14.99
C ASP A 571 37.04 19.08 14.10
N PHE A 572 36.60 19.09 12.85
CA PHE A 572 36.88 20.18 11.91
C PHE A 572 36.28 21.51 12.39
N ASN A 573 35.07 21.51 12.93
CA ASN A 573 34.46 22.74 13.46
C ASN A 573 35.03 23.16 14.81
N ALA A 574 35.43 22.22 15.67
CA ALA A 574 36.09 22.53 16.94
C ALA A 574 37.47 23.17 16.74
N SER A 575 38.11 22.93 15.59
CA SER A 575 39.40 23.52 15.22
C SER A 575 39.32 24.95 14.63
N LYS A 576 38.10 25.47 14.41
CA LYS A 576 37.84 26.83 13.92
C LYS A 576 37.35 27.72 15.05
#